data_AF-A0A839QS61-F1
#
_entry.id   AF-A0A839QS61-F1
#
_cell.length_a   1.000
_cell.length_b   1.000
_cell.length_c   1.000
_cell.angle_alpha   90.00
_cell.angle_beta   90.00
_cell.angle_gamma   90.00
#
_symmetry.space_group_name_H-M   'P 1'
#
loop_
_entity.id
_entity.type
_entity.pdbx_description
1 polymer ?
#
loop_
_entity_poly.entity_id
_entity_poly.type
_entity_poly.pdbx_seq_one_letter_code
_entity_poly.pdbx_strand_id
1 'polypeptide(L)' 'MNIEFLRSPWFLAAVVLLVGGAYAVTVLAWGIAGWASIVLGLVAMVIAVRRQRL' A
#
# COMPACT_ATOMS: atom_id res chain seq x y z
N MET A 1 -5.77 20.60 -0.65
CA MET A 1 -5.36 19.18 -0.56
C MET A 1 -6.54 18.36 -1.05
N ASN A 2 -6.43 17.63 -2.16
CA ASN A 2 -7.59 16.97 -2.78
C ASN A 2 -8.05 15.78 -1.93
N ILE A 3 -9.14 15.96 -1.17
CA ILE A 3 -9.69 14.97 -0.24
C ILE A 3 -10.19 13.71 -0.99
N GLU A 4 -10.45 13.81 -2.29
CA GLU A 4 -10.79 12.67 -3.15
C GLU A 4 -9.70 11.59 -3.14
N PHE A 5 -8.43 11.97 -2.95
CA PHE A 5 -7.32 11.04 -2.92
C PHE A 5 -7.40 10.10 -1.72
N LEU A 6 -7.85 10.61 -0.56
CA LEU A 6 -8.08 9.85 0.67
C LEU A 6 -9.31 8.94 0.60
N ARG A 7 -10.23 9.18 -0.34
CA ARG A 7 -11.42 8.35 -0.56
C ARG A 7 -11.17 7.18 -1.53
N SER A 8 -10.00 7.14 -2.19
CA SER A 8 -9.66 6.04 -3.08
C SER A 8 -9.39 4.77 -2.28
N PRO A 9 -10.23 3.72 -2.40
CA PRO A 9 -10.04 2.49 -1.64
C PRO A 9 -8.71 1.80 -1.99
N TRP A 10 -8.21 2.00 -3.21
CA TRP A 10 -6.92 1.50 -3.66
C TRP A 10 -5.73 2.18 -2.98
N PHE A 11 -5.86 3.48 -2.72
CA PHE A 11 -4.82 4.21 -1.99
C PHE A 11 -4.79 3.80 -0.52
N LEU A 12 -5.96 3.62 0.11
CA LEU A 12 -6.06 3.08 1.46
C LEU A 12 -5.45 1.68 1.56
N ALA A 13 -5.76 0.78 0.61
CA ALA A 13 -5.17 -0.55 0.57
C ALA A 13 -3.65 -0.51 0.41
N ALA A 14 -3.12 0.37 -0.45
CA ALA A 14 -1.69 0.56 -0.61
C ALA A 14 -1.00 0.99 0.69
N VAL A 15 -1.59 1.95 1.42
CA VAL A 15 -1.06 2.43 2.70
C VAL A 15 -1.08 1.30 3.74
N VAL A 16 -2.18 0.56 3.86
CA VAL A 16 -2.31 -0.56 4.80
C VAL A 16 -1.28 -1.66 4.50
N LEU A 17 -1.08 -2.01 3.23
CA LEU A 17 -0.10 -3.00 2.81
C LEU A 17 1.34 -2.55 3.05
N LEU A 18 1.65 -1.27 2.81
CA LEU A 18 2.98 -0.71 3.08
C LEU A 18 3.29 -0.71 4.58
N VAL A 19 2.38 -0.18 5.40
CA VAL A 19 2.57 -0.09 6.85
C VAL A 19 2.55 -1.48 7.49
N GLY A 20 1.60 -2.32 7.10
CA GLY A 20 1.49 -3.70 7.57
C GLY A 20 2.69 -4.55 7.17
N GLY A 21 3.17 -4.41 5.92
CA GLY A 21 4.36 -5.07 5.44
C GLY A 21 5.63 -4.61 6.17
N ALA A 22 5.79 -3.30 6.39
CA ALA A 22 6.90 -2.77 7.18
C ALA A 22 6.89 -3.30 8.62
N TYR A 23 5.72 -3.34 9.27
CA TYR A 23 5.55 -3.94 10.59
C TYR A 23 5.90 -5.44 10.60
N ALA A 24 5.44 -6.20 9.60
CA ALA A 24 5.75 -7.62 9.49
C ALA A 24 7.25 -7.89 9.33
N VAL A 25 7.97 -7.06 8.56
CA VAL A 25 9.43 -7.17 8.42
C VAL A 25 10.15 -6.79 9.71
N THR A 26 9.78 -5.65 10.32
CA THR A 26 10.55 -5.03 11.41
C THR A 26 10.22 -5.57 12.80
N VAL A 27 8.96 -5.94 13.04
CA VAL A 27 8.49 -6.37 14.37
C VAL A 27 8.30 -7.87 14.44
N LEU A 28 7.64 -8.47 13.45
CA LEU A 28 7.36 -9.91 13.44
C LEU A 28 8.52 -10.74 12.88
N ALA A 29 9.55 -10.10 12.32
CA ALA A 29 10.65 -10.75 11.59
C ALA A 29 10.18 -11.67 10.45
N TRP A 30 8.97 -11.46 9.94
CA TRP A 30 8.38 -12.21 8.82
C TRP A 30 8.85 -11.63 7.51
N GLY A 31 10.14 -11.82 7.20
CA GLY A 31 10.82 -11.21 6.06
C GLY A 31 10.06 -11.40 4.74
N ILE A 32 9.84 -12.64 4.31
CA ILE A 32 9.23 -12.93 2.99
C ILE A 32 7.80 -12.36 2.90
N ALA A 33 6.96 -12.60 3.91
CA ALA A 33 5.57 -12.13 3.91
C ALA A 33 5.48 -10.60 3.97
N GLY A 34 6.35 -9.95 4.76
CA GLY A 34 6.41 -8.51 4.88
C GLY A 34 6.87 -7.84 3.58
N TRP A 35 7.94 -8.35 2.94
CA TRP A 35 8.37 -7.87 1.63
C TRP A 35 7.32 -8.09 0.54
N ALA A 36 6.63 -9.24 0.53
CA ALA A 36 5.54 -9.49 -0.41
C ALA A 36 4.39 -8.49 -0.22
N SER A 37 4.03 -8.18 1.03
CA SER A 37 3.01 -7.19 1.35
C SER A 37 3.42 -5.78 0.88
N ILE A 38 4.67 -5.38 1.08
CA ILE A 38 5.21 -4.09 0.60
C ILE A 38 5.12 -4.00 -0.93
N VAL A 39 5.55 -5.03 -1.66
CA VAL A 39 5.49 -5.05 -3.14
C VAL A 39 4.05 -4.93 -3.63
N LEU A 40 3.11 -5.66 -3.02
CA LEU A 40 1.68 -5.55 -3.33
C LEU A 40 1.14 -4.14 -3.04
N GLY A 41 1.57 -3.50 -1.95
CA GLY A 41 1.22 -2.12 -1.61
C GLY A 41 1.68 -1.11 -2.68
N LEU A 42 2.90 -1.28 -3.19
CA LEU A 42 3.42 -0.45 -4.28
C LEU A 42 2.61 -0.61 -5.57
N VAL A 43 2.25 -1.84 -5.93
CA VAL A 43 1.40 -2.10 -7.11
C VAL A 43 0.03 -1.45 -6.95
N ALA A 44 -0.60 -1.61 -5.78
CA ALA A 44 -1.88 -0.99 -5.47
C ALA A 44 -1.81 0.55 -5.56
N MET A 45 -0.70 1.15 -5.11
CA MET A 45 -0.46 2.59 -5.23
C MET A 45 -0.38 3.03 -6.69
N VAL A 46 0.37 2.31 -7.53
CA VAL A 46 0.47 2.60 -8.98
C VAL A 46 -0.91 2.52 -9.64
N ILE A 47 -1.72 1.51 -9.29
CA ILE A 47 -3.08 1.36 -9.81
C ILE A 47 -3.97 2.53 -9.36
N ALA A 48 -3.89 2.92 -8.08
CA ALA A 48 -4.66 4.04 -7.54
C ALA A 48 -4.34 5.34 -8.31
N VAL A 49 -3.05 5.62 -8.51
CA VAL A 49 -2.60 6.81 -9.24
C VAL A 49 -3.05 6.78 -10.70
N ARG A 50 -2.96 5.64 -11.38
CA ARG A 50 -3.45 5.52 -12.76
C ARG A 50 -4.96 5.72 -12.87
N ARG A 51 -5.74 5.16 -11.93
CA ARG A 51 -7.20 5.31 -11.91
C ARG A 51 -7.70 6.71 -11.60
N GLN A 52 -6.91 7.54 -10.92
CA GLN A 52 -7.27 8.93 -10.65
C GLN A 52 -6.85 9.88 -11.77
N ARG A 53 -5.98 9.43 -12.69
CA ARG A 53 -5.54 10.20 -13.86
C ARG A 53 -6.38 9.91 -15.11
N LEU A 54 -7.10 8.79 -15.14
CA LEU A 54 -8.10 8.44 -16.16
C LEU A 54 -9.48 8.96 -15.74
#